data_AF-Q7XDQ1-F1
#
_entry.id   AF-Q7XDQ1-F1
#
_cell.length_a   1.000
_cell.length_b   1.000
_cell.length_c   1.000
_cell.angle_alpha   90.00
_cell.angle_beta   90.00
_cell.angle_gamma   90.00
#
_symmetry.space_group_name_H-M   'P 1'
#
loop_
_entity.id
_entity.type
_entity.pdbx_description
1 polymer ?
#
loop_
_entity_poly.entity_id
_entity_poly.type
_entity_poly.pdbx_seq_one_letter_code
_entity_poly.pdbx_strand_id
1 'polypeptide(L)'
;MELESEQHGCEHYTRGCRIRAPCCGEVFGCRHCHNEAKNSLEIHLNDRHEIPRHEIKKVICSLCDKEQDVQQYCSGCGACMGKYFCEKCNFFDDDVSKNQYHCDGCGICRTGGVDKFFHCDKCGCCYSNVLRDSHHCVEGAMHHNCPVCFEYLFDSTKDISVLHCGHTIHLECLNVMRAHHHFACPVCSRSACDMSDAWKKLDEEVAATPMPEFYQKKMVSKTPNISPKSRVPFFSEHFFR
;
A
#
# COMPACT_ATOMS: atom_id res chain seq x y z
N MET A 1 46.05 0.22 -2.75
CA MET A 1 45.05 1.22 -3.17
C MET A 1 43.73 0.49 -3.20
N GLU A 2 43.01 0.55 -2.08
CA GLU A 2 41.63 0.08 -2.02
C GLU A 2 40.82 1.06 -2.88
N LEU A 3 40.28 0.58 -4.00
CA LEU A 3 39.34 1.34 -4.80
C LEU A 3 38.08 1.51 -3.93
N GLU A 4 37.91 2.69 -3.35
CA GLU A 4 36.63 3.09 -2.78
C GLU A 4 35.58 2.90 -3.87
N SER A 5 34.69 1.92 -3.67
CA SER A 5 33.56 1.72 -4.56
C SER A 5 32.65 2.92 -4.39
N GLU A 6 32.70 3.89 -5.30
CA GLU A 6 31.69 4.94 -5.39
C GLU A 6 30.31 4.27 -5.41
N GLN A 7 29.56 4.45 -4.32
CA GLN A 7 28.19 3.97 -4.25
C GLN A 7 27.34 4.85 -5.14
N HIS A 8 27.12 4.40 -6.37
CA HIS A 8 26.17 5.03 -7.28
C HIS A 8 24.73 4.64 -6.89
N GLY A 9 23.83 5.62 -6.91
CA GLY A 9 22.41 5.41 -6.61
C GLY A 9 21.75 6.64 -6.00
N CYS A 10 20.65 6.41 -5.30
CA CYS A 10 19.96 7.38 -4.46
C CYS A 10 19.52 6.71 -3.15
N GLU A 11 18.85 7.47 -2.28
CA GLU A 11 18.30 6.93 -1.02
C GLU A 11 17.27 5.81 -1.22
N HIS A 12 16.61 5.76 -2.39
CA HIS A 12 15.62 4.72 -2.70
C HIS A 12 16.26 3.43 -3.22
N TYR A 13 17.25 3.54 -4.12
CA TYR A 13 17.85 2.40 -4.82
C TYR A 13 19.35 2.60 -5.06
N THR A 14 20.13 1.55 -4.82
CA THR A 14 21.54 1.49 -5.21
C THR A 14 21.62 1.03 -6.65
N ARG A 15 22.20 1.82 -7.56
CA ARG A 15 22.23 1.49 -8.98
C ARG A 15 23.26 2.30 -9.77
N GLY A 16 23.82 1.68 -10.80
CA GLY A 16 24.81 2.27 -11.69
C GLY A 16 24.26 3.13 -12.83
N CYS A 17 23.00 3.60 -12.75
CA CYS A 17 22.40 4.47 -13.77
C CYS A 17 21.37 5.46 -13.25
N ARG A 18 21.21 6.56 -13.98
CA ARG A 18 20.14 7.56 -13.85
C ARG A 18 19.10 7.35 -14.95
N ILE A 19 17.86 7.80 -14.73
CA ILE A 19 16.78 7.68 -15.71
C ILE A 19 16.52 9.03 -16.39
N ARG A 20 16.15 9.00 -17.67
CA ARG A 20 15.51 10.16 -18.31
C ARG A 20 14.00 10.05 -18.14
N ALA A 21 13.42 11.02 -17.46
CA ALA A 21 11.99 11.08 -17.19
C ALA A 21 11.22 11.30 -18.52
N PRO A 22 10.32 10.39 -18.94
CA PRO A 22 9.59 10.54 -20.20
C PRO A 22 8.60 11.71 -20.20
N CYS A 23 8.14 12.13 -19.02
CA CYS A 23 7.17 13.20 -18.83
C CYS A 23 7.73 14.61 -19.09
N CYS A 24 8.97 14.87 -18.67
CA CYS A 24 9.58 16.21 -18.73
C CYS A 24 10.98 16.24 -19.38
N GLY A 25 11.54 15.07 -19.70
CA GLY A 25 12.87 14.94 -20.30
C GLY A 25 14.03 15.14 -19.33
N GLU A 26 13.78 15.49 -18.07
CA GLU A 26 14.82 15.69 -17.06
C GLU A 26 15.47 14.38 -16.59
N VAL A 27 16.65 14.46 -15.98
CA VAL A 27 17.42 13.30 -15.53
C VAL A 27 17.39 13.18 -14.02
N PHE A 28 16.98 12.01 -13.52
CA PHE A 28 16.85 11.76 -12.09
C PHE A 28 17.54 10.48 -11.65
N GLY A 29 17.95 10.47 -10.38
CA GLY A 29 18.50 9.31 -9.70
C GLY A 29 17.54 8.13 -9.74
N CYS A 30 16.24 8.34 -9.52
CA CYS A 30 15.15 7.39 -9.77
C CYS A 30 13.77 8.03 -9.91
N ARG A 31 12.72 7.22 -10.09
CA ARG A 31 11.34 7.70 -10.20
C ARG A 31 10.85 8.37 -8.93
N HIS A 32 11.29 7.89 -7.77
CA HIS A 32 10.92 8.46 -6.47
C HIS A 32 11.58 9.82 -6.28
N CYS A 33 12.89 9.94 -6.56
CA CYS A 33 13.57 11.24 -6.59
C CYS A 33 12.88 12.24 -7.53
N HIS A 34 12.42 11.80 -8.71
CA HIS A 34 11.65 12.66 -9.61
C HIS A 34 10.33 13.09 -8.97
N ASN A 35 9.52 12.14 -8.51
CA ASN A 35 8.18 12.44 -7.98
C ASN A 35 8.26 13.32 -6.73
N GLU A 36 9.26 13.12 -5.86
CA GLU A 36 9.51 13.97 -4.70
C GLU A 36 9.89 15.40 -5.11
N ALA A 37 10.79 15.54 -6.10
CA ALA A 37 11.18 16.84 -6.61
C ALA A 37 10.03 17.58 -7.32
N LYS A 38 9.21 16.87 -8.12
CA LYS A 38 8.13 17.44 -8.92
C LYS A 38 6.81 17.62 -8.17
N ASN A 39 6.62 16.95 -7.03
CA ASN A 39 5.43 17.12 -6.19
C ASN A 39 5.71 17.93 -4.91
N SER A 40 6.88 18.56 -4.79
CA SER A 40 7.20 19.40 -3.63
C SER A 40 6.28 20.62 -3.54
N LEU A 41 6.19 21.22 -2.35
CA LEU A 41 5.36 22.40 -2.11
C LEU A 41 5.84 23.64 -2.90
N GLU A 42 7.10 23.65 -3.31
CA GLU A 42 7.72 24.74 -4.06
C GLU A 42 7.34 24.72 -5.55
N ILE A 43 6.87 23.57 -6.06
CA ILE A 43 6.45 23.42 -7.46
C ILE A 43 5.01 23.91 -7.64
N HIS A 44 4.82 24.75 -8.67
CA HIS A 44 3.50 25.20 -9.10
C HIS A 44 2.59 24.00 -9.39
N LEU A 45 1.32 24.08 -8.96
CA LEU A 45 0.36 22.98 -9.06
C LEU A 45 0.24 22.40 -10.48
N ASN A 46 0.36 23.23 -11.51
CA ASN A 46 0.25 22.80 -12.91
C ASN A 46 1.48 22.05 -13.43
N ASP A 47 2.62 22.21 -12.76
CA ASP A 47 3.88 21.57 -13.12
C ASP A 47 4.12 20.28 -12.33
N ARG A 48 3.21 19.93 -11.40
CA ARG A 48 3.28 18.69 -10.64
C ARG A 48 2.92 17.51 -11.51
N HIS A 49 3.77 16.50 -11.49
CA HIS A 49 3.56 15.29 -12.28
C HIS A 49 4.45 14.16 -11.76
N GLU A 50 4.08 12.95 -12.15
CA GLU A 50 4.81 11.74 -11.82
C GLU A 50 5.30 11.02 -13.07
N ILE A 51 6.37 10.23 -12.94
CA ILE A 51 6.83 9.37 -14.03
C ILE A 51 5.89 8.15 -14.17
N PRO A 52 5.33 7.90 -15.36
CA PRO A 52 4.71 6.63 -15.67
C PRO A 52 5.79 5.54 -15.69
N ARG A 53 5.77 4.64 -14.70
CA ARG A 53 6.87 3.69 -14.41
C ARG A 53 7.30 2.84 -15.61
N HIS A 54 6.36 2.43 -16.46
CA HIS A 54 6.63 1.56 -17.61
C HIS A 54 7.08 2.32 -18.86
N GLU A 55 7.01 3.66 -18.86
CA GLU A 55 7.36 4.48 -20.02
C GLU A 55 8.82 4.94 -20.04
N ILE A 56 9.59 4.62 -19.01
CA ILE A 56 11.03 4.91 -18.97
C ILE A 56 11.74 4.09 -20.06
N LYS A 57 12.27 4.76 -21.09
CA LYS A 57 12.95 4.11 -22.23
C LYS A 57 14.45 4.37 -22.30
N LYS A 58 14.93 5.42 -21.63
CA LYS A 58 16.33 5.86 -21.70
C LYS A 58 16.94 5.94 -20.31
N VAL A 59 18.18 5.46 -20.20
CA VAL A 59 19.01 5.50 -18.99
C VAL A 59 20.39 6.07 -19.32
N ILE A 60 20.99 6.72 -18.34
CA ILE A 60 22.32 7.34 -18.41
C ILE A 60 23.22 6.58 -17.44
N CYS A 61 24.31 6.00 -17.95
CA CYS A 61 25.27 5.28 -17.12
C CYS A 61 25.98 6.24 -16.15
N SER A 62 26.05 5.88 -14.86
CA SER A 62 26.69 6.72 -13.85
C SER A 62 28.22 6.73 -13.92
N LEU A 63 28.84 5.80 -14.67
CA LEU A 63 30.30 5.67 -14.78
C LEU A 63 30.90 6.35 -16.02
N CYS A 64 30.16 6.39 -17.13
CA CYS A 64 30.67 6.93 -18.40
C CYS A 64 29.72 7.96 -19.05
N ASP A 65 28.64 8.33 -18.36
CA ASP A 65 27.61 9.28 -18.81
C ASP A 65 26.98 9.00 -20.19
N LYS A 66 27.16 7.79 -20.72
CA LYS A 66 26.51 7.37 -21.96
C LYS A 66 25.01 7.20 -21.74
N GLU A 67 24.24 7.98 -22.49
CA GLU A 67 22.81 7.78 -22.65
C GLU A 67 22.52 6.64 -23.63
N GLN A 68 21.57 5.77 -23.28
CA GLN A 68 21.25 4.56 -24.02
C GLN A 68 19.84 4.07 -23.73
N ASP A 69 19.36 3.11 -24.52
CA ASP A 69 18.13 2.37 -24.21
C ASP A 69 18.28 1.54 -22.94
N VAL A 70 17.16 1.21 -22.31
CA VAL A 70 17.12 0.37 -21.10
C VAL A 70 17.71 -1.01 -21.41
N GLN A 71 18.75 -1.37 -20.68
CA GLN A 71 19.39 -2.68 -20.68
C GLN A 71 20.19 -2.83 -19.38
N GLN A 72 20.52 -4.05 -18.97
CA GLN A 72 21.24 -4.28 -17.71
C GLN A 72 22.69 -3.74 -17.71
N TYR A 73 23.36 -3.80 -18.86
CA TYR A 73 24.77 -3.46 -18.99
C TYR A 73 24.98 -2.22 -19.85
N CYS A 74 25.96 -1.39 -19.49
CA CYS A 74 26.29 -0.23 -20.30
C CYS A 74 26.91 -0.62 -21.66
N SER A 75 26.33 -0.15 -22.75
CA SER A 75 26.88 -0.31 -24.12
C SER A 75 28.15 0.51 -24.39
N GLY A 76 28.55 1.38 -23.46
CA GLY A 76 29.76 2.20 -23.56
C GLY A 76 30.94 1.56 -22.85
N CYS A 77 30.80 1.35 -21.53
CA CYS A 77 31.87 0.83 -20.68
C CYS A 77 31.67 -0.63 -20.22
N GLY A 78 30.55 -1.28 -20.56
CA GLY A 78 30.26 -2.65 -20.14
C GLY A 78 29.81 -2.82 -18.68
N ALA A 79 29.75 -1.73 -17.90
CA ALA A 79 29.41 -1.82 -16.48
C ALA A 79 27.98 -2.34 -16.24
N CYS A 80 27.82 -3.17 -15.22
CA CYS A 80 26.51 -3.59 -14.73
C CYS A 80 25.82 -2.42 -14.03
N MET A 81 24.63 -2.03 -14.49
CA MET A 81 23.89 -0.89 -13.91
C MET A 81 22.92 -1.30 -12.79
N GLY A 82 22.72 -2.60 -12.60
CA GLY A 82 21.93 -3.17 -11.50
C GLY A 82 22.07 -4.68 -11.46
N LYS A 83 22.51 -5.23 -10.33
CA LYS A 83 22.59 -6.69 -10.13
C LYS A 83 21.22 -7.35 -10.30
N TYR A 84 20.17 -6.74 -9.74
CA TYR A 84 18.80 -7.04 -10.10
C TYR A 84 18.35 -6.08 -11.21
N PHE A 85 17.91 -6.66 -12.33
CA PHE A 85 17.32 -5.93 -13.45
C PHE A 85 15.99 -6.56 -13.83
N CYS A 86 14.95 -5.73 -13.96
CA CYS A 86 13.67 -6.14 -14.48
C CYS A 86 13.33 -5.33 -15.73
N GLU A 87 13.37 -6.00 -16.88
CA GLU A 87 13.05 -5.40 -18.19
C GLU A 87 11.60 -4.92 -18.26
N LYS A 88 10.65 -5.70 -17.75
CA LYS A 88 9.22 -5.31 -17.73
C LYS A 88 8.95 -4.01 -16.98
N CYS A 89 9.73 -3.74 -15.92
CA CYS A 89 9.57 -2.55 -15.09
C CYS A 89 10.62 -1.47 -15.35
N ASN A 90 11.59 -1.70 -16.25
CA ASN A 90 12.77 -0.86 -16.43
C ASN A 90 13.47 -0.51 -15.11
N PHE A 91 13.56 -1.51 -14.21
CA PHE A 91 13.98 -1.33 -12.82
C PHE A 91 15.36 -1.94 -12.55
N PHE A 92 16.16 -1.24 -11.73
CA PHE A 92 17.55 -1.56 -11.41
C PHE A 92 17.78 -1.40 -9.91
N ASP A 93 18.37 -2.41 -9.27
CA ASP A 93 18.83 -2.35 -7.87
C ASP A 93 20.04 -3.28 -7.68
N ASP A 94 21.10 -2.79 -7.05
CA ASP A 94 22.28 -3.55 -6.67
C ASP A 94 22.12 -4.25 -5.32
N ASP A 95 21.15 -3.84 -4.51
CA ASP A 95 20.86 -4.48 -3.24
C ASP A 95 19.98 -5.73 -3.42
N VAL A 96 20.59 -6.82 -3.86
CA VAL A 96 19.92 -8.12 -4.04
C VAL A 96 19.45 -8.77 -2.73
N SER A 97 19.87 -8.24 -1.56
CA SER A 97 19.45 -8.79 -0.27
C SER A 97 17.95 -8.61 -0.02
N LYS A 98 17.32 -7.64 -0.69
CA LYS A 98 15.86 -7.42 -0.65
C LYS A 98 15.07 -8.54 -1.33
N ASN A 99 15.72 -9.47 -2.05
CA ASN A 99 15.10 -10.56 -2.78
C ASN A 99 13.96 -10.04 -3.69
N GLN A 100 14.28 -9.09 -4.55
CA GLN A 100 13.33 -8.51 -5.50
C GLN A 100 12.84 -9.58 -6.47
N TYR A 101 11.57 -9.49 -6.85
CA TYR A 101 10.99 -10.31 -7.89
C TYR A 101 9.89 -9.55 -8.63
N HIS A 102 9.68 -9.84 -9.90
CA HIS A 102 8.56 -9.31 -10.66
C HIS A 102 7.32 -10.17 -10.40
N CYS A 103 6.19 -9.53 -10.05
CA CYS A 103 4.90 -10.21 -10.02
C CYS A 103 4.10 -9.85 -11.28
N ASP A 104 3.86 -10.83 -12.14
CA ASP A 104 3.12 -10.64 -13.38
C ASP A 104 1.67 -10.21 -13.15
N GLY A 105 1.01 -10.75 -12.12
CA GLY A 105 -0.37 -10.36 -11.77
C GLY A 105 -0.49 -8.91 -11.31
N CYS A 106 0.55 -8.35 -10.68
CA CYS A 106 0.58 -6.94 -10.30
C CYS A 106 1.24 -6.03 -11.35
N GLY A 107 2.02 -6.57 -12.29
CA GLY A 107 2.79 -5.79 -13.27
C GLY A 107 3.91 -4.94 -12.67
N ILE A 108 4.33 -5.22 -11.43
CA ILE A 108 5.36 -4.46 -10.69
C ILE A 108 6.34 -5.38 -9.95
N CYS A 109 7.55 -4.88 -9.72
CA CYS A 109 8.51 -5.55 -8.83
C CYS A 109 8.09 -5.41 -7.36
N ARG A 110 8.25 -6.50 -6.60
CA ARG A 110 8.04 -6.59 -5.15
C ARG A 110 9.33 -7.07 -4.50
N THR A 111 9.41 -6.96 -3.18
CA THR A 111 10.55 -7.41 -2.36
C THR A 111 10.13 -8.56 -1.45
N GLY A 112 11.10 -9.29 -0.89
CA GLY A 112 10.87 -10.34 0.10
C GLY A 112 10.92 -11.77 -0.40
N GLY A 113 11.19 -11.98 -1.70
CA GLY A 113 11.34 -13.30 -2.33
C GLY A 113 10.03 -13.87 -2.87
N VAL A 114 10.06 -14.38 -4.10
CA VAL A 114 8.88 -14.95 -4.78
C VAL A 114 8.31 -16.18 -4.07
N ASP A 115 9.16 -16.90 -3.34
CA ASP A 115 8.83 -18.10 -2.58
C ASP A 115 7.99 -17.84 -1.33
N LYS A 116 7.99 -16.60 -0.81
CA LYS A 116 7.29 -16.22 0.42
C LYS A 116 5.95 -15.54 0.19
N PHE A 117 5.65 -15.19 -1.05
CA PHE A 117 4.45 -14.44 -1.41
C PHE A 117 3.66 -15.18 -2.47
N PHE A 118 2.35 -14.89 -2.52
CA PHE A 118 1.49 -15.31 -3.61
C PHE A 118 0.65 -14.12 -4.08
N HIS A 119 0.31 -14.13 -5.36
CA HIS A 119 -0.64 -13.18 -5.93
C HIS A 119 -2.06 -13.74 -5.79
N CYS A 120 -3.00 -12.91 -5.32
CA CYS A 120 -4.42 -13.23 -5.34
C CYS A 120 -5.09 -12.44 -6.46
N ASP A 121 -5.53 -13.14 -7.52
CA ASP A 121 -6.13 -12.49 -8.70
C ASP A 121 -7.40 -11.71 -8.36
N LYS A 122 -8.21 -12.23 -7.44
CA LYS A 122 -9.45 -11.57 -7.01
C LYS A 122 -9.17 -10.27 -6.25
N CYS A 123 -8.19 -10.27 -5.34
CA CYS A 123 -7.79 -9.04 -4.65
C CYS A 123 -6.99 -8.09 -5.57
N GLY A 124 -6.30 -8.65 -6.56
CA GLY A 124 -5.36 -7.95 -7.43
C GLY A 124 -4.05 -7.58 -6.74
N CYS A 125 -3.63 -8.31 -5.69
CA CYS A 125 -2.44 -7.96 -4.93
C CYS A 125 -1.66 -9.16 -4.38
N CYS A 126 -0.40 -8.90 -3.98
CA CYS A 126 0.49 -9.91 -3.40
C CYS A 126 0.40 -9.91 -1.88
N TYR A 127 0.19 -11.09 -1.30
CA TYR A 127 0.22 -11.34 0.14
C TYR A 127 1.32 -12.33 0.51
N SER A 128 1.74 -12.31 1.78
CA SER A 128 2.57 -13.37 2.34
C SER A 128 1.85 -14.71 2.29
N ASN A 129 2.58 -15.80 2.06
CA ASN A 129 2.04 -17.17 2.01
C ASN A 129 1.32 -17.60 3.29
N VAL A 130 1.62 -16.95 4.43
CA VAL A 130 0.89 -17.16 5.70
C VAL A 130 -0.61 -16.82 5.56
N LEU A 131 -0.95 -15.89 4.66
CA LEU A 131 -2.30 -15.41 4.45
C LEU A 131 -3.06 -16.14 3.34
N ARG A 132 -2.46 -17.16 2.72
CA ARG A 132 -3.01 -17.84 1.54
C ARG A 132 -4.46 -18.29 1.71
N ASP A 133 -4.74 -18.94 2.83
CA ASP A 133 -6.05 -19.54 3.10
C ASP A 133 -6.87 -18.77 4.15
N SER A 134 -6.33 -17.67 4.69
CA SER A 134 -6.93 -16.96 5.85
C SER A 134 -7.29 -15.50 5.59
N HIS A 135 -6.86 -14.90 4.47
CA HIS A 135 -7.19 -13.51 4.16
C HIS A 135 -8.66 -13.33 3.77
N HIS A 136 -9.26 -12.22 4.19
CA HIS A 136 -10.59 -11.82 3.72
C HIS A 136 -10.49 -11.28 2.30
N CYS A 137 -10.79 -12.15 1.32
CA CYS A 137 -10.61 -11.85 -0.10
C CYS A 137 -11.73 -10.94 -0.64
N VAL A 138 -11.41 -9.65 -0.77
CA VAL A 138 -12.29 -8.60 -1.32
C VAL A 138 -11.78 -8.21 -2.70
N GLU A 139 -12.68 -8.07 -3.66
CA GLU A 139 -12.34 -7.68 -5.03
C GLU A 139 -11.71 -6.28 -5.06
N GLY A 140 -10.59 -6.13 -5.77
CA GLY A 140 -9.91 -4.84 -5.89
C GLY A 140 -9.47 -4.26 -4.54
N ALA A 141 -9.09 -5.12 -3.60
CA ALA A 141 -8.79 -4.75 -2.22
C ALA A 141 -7.78 -3.60 -2.11
N MET A 142 -6.85 -3.42 -3.05
CA MET A 142 -5.87 -2.34 -3.04
C MET A 142 -6.06 -1.30 -4.17
N HIS A 143 -7.05 -1.52 -5.05
CA HIS A 143 -7.29 -0.71 -6.24
C HIS A 143 -8.27 0.44 -5.95
N HIS A 144 -8.01 1.19 -4.88
CA HIS A 144 -8.79 2.36 -4.49
C HIS A 144 -7.94 3.37 -3.71
N ASN A 145 -8.45 4.57 -3.54
CA ASN A 145 -7.80 5.60 -2.72
C ASN A 145 -8.02 5.31 -1.24
N CYS A 146 -7.01 5.58 -0.43
CA CYS A 146 -7.15 5.55 1.01
C CYS A 146 -8.24 6.55 1.45
N PRO A 147 -9.29 6.14 2.17
CA PRO A 147 -10.39 7.02 2.58
C PRO A 147 -9.99 8.11 3.60
N VAL A 148 -8.75 8.05 4.11
CA VAL A 148 -8.23 9.01 5.09
C VAL A 148 -7.37 10.08 4.44
N CYS A 149 -6.38 9.71 3.63
CA CYS A 149 -5.47 10.65 2.96
C CYS A 149 -5.75 10.87 1.47
N PHE A 150 -6.70 10.13 0.89
CA PHE A 150 -7.08 10.18 -0.53
C PHE A 150 -5.99 9.83 -1.55
N GLU A 151 -4.84 9.31 -1.09
CA GLU A 151 -3.80 8.79 -1.96
C GLU A 151 -4.14 7.37 -2.44
N TYR A 152 -3.75 7.06 -3.68
CA TYR A 152 -3.98 5.75 -4.29
C TYR A 152 -3.11 4.67 -3.64
N LEU A 153 -3.74 3.61 -3.13
CA LEU A 153 -3.05 2.61 -2.30
C LEU A 153 -2.05 1.76 -3.09
N PHE A 154 -2.38 1.36 -4.31
CA PHE A 154 -1.56 0.42 -5.07
C PHE A 154 -0.19 1.00 -5.47
N ASP A 155 -0.14 2.30 -5.79
CA ASP A 155 1.09 2.97 -6.23
C ASP A 155 1.92 3.56 -5.08
N SER A 156 1.29 3.72 -3.91
CA SER A 156 1.92 4.26 -2.71
C SER A 156 3.07 3.39 -2.20
N THR A 157 4.11 4.05 -1.68
CA THR A 157 5.23 3.38 -0.99
C THR A 157 4.96 3.20 0.50
N LYS A 158 3.87 3.78 1.02
CA LYS A 158 3.51 3.68 2.44
C LYS A 158 2.99 2.28 2.76
N ASP A 159 3.28 1.80 3.96
CA ASP A 159 2.77 0.53 4.44
C ASP A 159 1.23 0.51 4.46
N ILE A 160 0.66 -0.65 4.16
CA ILE A 160 -0.79 -0.84 4.03
C ILE A 160 -1.24 -1.85 5.09
N SER A 161 -2.39 -1.56 5.70
CA SER A 161 -3.05 -2.42 6.66
C SER A 161 -4.41 -2.86 6.12
N VAL A 162 -4.72 -4.15 6.28
CA VAL A 162 -6.04 -4.72 6.00
C VAL A 162 -6.84 -4.68 7.30
N LEU A 163 -7.97 -3.98 7.31
CA LEU A 163 -8.87 -3.92 8.45
C LEU A 163 -9.61 -5.24 8.64
N HIS A 164 -10.21 -5.46 9.82
CA HIS A 164 -10.99 -6.69 10.09
C HIS A 164 -12.17 -6.89 9.13
N CYS A 165 -12.74 -5.81 8.59
CA CYS A 165 -13.78 -5.86 7.57
C CYS A 165 -13.26 -6.12 6.14
N GLY A 166 -11.94 -6.25 5.95
CA GLY A 166 -11.28 -6.50 4.66
C GLY A 166 -10.91 -5.26 3.85
N HIS A 167 -11.42 -4.08 4.19
CA HIS A 167 -10.99 -2.83 3.55
C HIS A 167 -9.55 -2.50 3.91
N THR A 168 -8.81 -1.91 2.98
CA THR A 168 -7.39 -1.58 3.19
C THR A 168 -7.18 -0.08 3.30
N ILE A 169 -6.27 0.34 4.19
CA ILE A 169 -5.86 1.74 4.35
C ILE A 169 -4.35 1.79 4.63
N HIS A 170 -3.71 2.95 4.52
CA HIS A 170 -2.32 3.08 4.97
C HIS A 170 -2.20 2.81 6.47
N LEU A 171 -1.11 2.17 6.88
CA LEU A 171 -0.80 1.87 8.29
C LEU A 171 -0.72 3.14 9.13
N GLU A 172 -0.12 4.20 8.59
CA GLU A 172 -0.06 5.51 9.24
C GLU A 172 -1.47 6.09 9.45
N CYS A 173 -2.34 6.01 8.44
CA CYS A 173 -3.73 6.44 8.56
C CYS A 173 -4.50 5.63 9.61
N LEU A 174 -4.25 4.32 9.70
CA LEU A 174 -4.80 3.49 10.77
C LEU A 174 -4.32 3.94 12.15
N ASN A 175 -3.04 4.29 12.29
CA ASN A 175 -2.49 4.77 13.57
C ASN A 175 -3.09 6.11 13.97
N VAL A 176 -3.29 7.03 13.02
CA VAL A 176 -4.01 8.30 13.26
C VAL A 176 -5.44 8.04 13.72
N MET A 177 -6.17 7.15 13.05
CA MET A 177 -7.52 6.77 13.49
C MET A 177 -7.53 6.22 14.92
N ARG A 178 -6.58 5.36 15.28
CA ARG A 178 -6.43 4.81 16.64
C ARG A 178 -6.14 5.90 17.68
N ALA A 179 -5.25 6.84 17.37
CA ALA A 179 -4.92 7.96 18.25
C ALA A 179 -6.13 8.84 18.56
N HIS A 180 -7.04 9.00 17.58
CA HIS A 180 -8.30 9.73 17.74
C HIS A 180 -9.47 8.85 18.22
N HIS A 181 -9.21 7.61 18.66
CA HIS A 181 -10.24 6.68 19.15
C HIS A 181 -11.34 6.37 18.11
N HIS A 182 -11.02 6.47 16.82
CA HIS A 182 -11.92 6.13 15.71
C HIS A 182 -11.69 4.67 15.31
N PHE A 183 -12.47 3.76 15.90
CA PHE A 183 -12.37 2.31 15.66
C PHE A 183 -13.36 1.79 14.60
N ALA A 184 -14.07 2.68 13.90
CA ALA A 184 -14.97 2.33 12.81
C ALA A 184 -14.26 2.48 11.46
N CYS A 185 -14.43 1.49 10.59
CA CYS A 185 -13.96 1.54 9.21
C CYS A 185 -14.63 2.72 8.48
N PRO A 186 -13.87 3.62 7.85
CA PRO A 186 -14.44 4.77 7.14
C PRO A 186 -15.26 4.40 5.90
N VAL A 187 -15.14 3.17 5.40
CA VAL A 187 -15.85 2.68 4.20
C VAL A 187 -17.19 2.04 4.55
N CYS A 188 -17.24 1.22 5.60
CA CYS A 188 -18.42 0.39 5.92
C CYS A 188 -18.91 0.50 7.36
N SER A 189 -18.27 1.34 8.18
CA SER A 189 -18.59 1.58 9.60
C SER A 189 -18.48 0.38 10.54
N ARG A 190 -18.06 -0.80 10.06
CA ARG A 190 -17.71 -1.96 10.89
C ARG A 190 -16.41 -1.73 11.67
N SER A 191 -16.17 -2.50 12.73
CA SER A 191 -14.94 -2.39 13.51
C SER A 191 -13.67 -2.52 12.64
N ALA A 192 -12.75 -1.57 12.81
CA ALA A 192 -11.48 -1.50 12.11
C ALA A 192 -10.45 -2.49 12.69
N CYS A 193 -10.52 -2.74 14.01
CA CYS A 193 -9.69 -3.68 14.75
C CYS A 193 -10.55 -4.65 15.59
N ASP A 194 -9.92 -5.67 16.16
CA ASP A 194 -10.55 -6.49 17.18
C ASP A 194 -10.92 -5.62 18.40
N MET A 195 -12.20 -5.62 18.73
CA MET A 195 -12.78 -4.87 19.84
C MET A 195 -13.43 -5.81 20.86
N SER A 196 -13.16 -7.12 20.80
CA SER A 196 -13.80 -8.15 21.63
C SER A 196 -13.79 -7.83 23.13
N ASP A 197 -12.66 -7.34 23.65
CA ASP A 197 -12.55 -6.94 25.05
C ASP A 197 -13.39 -5.72 25.40
N ALA A 198 -13.49 -4.76 24.48
CA ALA A 198 -14.32 -3.56 24.67
C ALA A 198 -15.81 -3.93 24.66
N TRP A 199 -16.22 -4.79 23.71
CA TRP A 199 -17.57 -5.33 23.65
C TRP A 199 -17.94 -6.12 24.89
N LYS A 200 -17.00 -6.90 25.45
CA LYS A 200 -17.23 -7.65 26.69
C LYS A 200 -17.49 -6.73 27.89
N LYS A 201 -16.72 -5.65 28.04
CA LYS A 201 -16.93 -4.67 29.12
C LYS A 201 -18.28 -3.96 29.00
N LEU A 202 -18.63 -3.59 27.77
CA LEU A 202 -19.93 -3.01 27.44
C LEU A 202 -21.07 -3.98 27.81
N ASP A 203 -20.98 -5.26 27.41
CA ASP A 203 -21.94 -6.31 27.80
C ASP A 203 -22.07 -6.44 29.34
N GLU A 204 -20.96 -6.36 30.07
CA GLU A 204 -20.94 -6.38 31.55
C GLU A 204 -21.64 -5.15 32.17
N GLU A 205 -21.42 -3.95 31.61
CA GLU A 205 -22.08 -2.70 32.05
C GLU A 205 -23.59 -2.72 31.77
N VAL A 206 -23.99 -3.21 30.59
CA VAL A 206 -25.40 -3.39 30.23
C VAL A 206 -26.09 -4.38 31.17
N ALA A 207 -25.42 -5.48 31.51
CA ALA A 207 -25.94 -6.46 32.46
C ALA A 207 -26.06 -5.88 33.89
N ALA A 208 -25.15 -4.99 34.28
CA ALA A 208 -25.16 -4.31 35.58
C ALA A 208 -26.23 -3.21 35.69
N THR A 209 -26.78 -2.74 34.57
CA THR A 209 -27.79 -1.67 34.51
C THR A 209 -29.11 -2.17 33.91
N PRO A 210 -29.82 -3.09 34.60
CA PRO A 210 -31.04 -3.68 34.06
C PRO A 210 -32.12 -2.62 33.85
N MET A 211 -32.76 -2.68 32.69
CA MET A 211 -33.81 -1.76 32.30
C MET A 211 -35.01 -1.84 33.27
N PRO A 212 -35.64 -0.70 33.64
CA PRO A 212 -36.85 -0.70 34.46
C PRO A 212 -37.97 -1.58 33.86
N GLU A 213 -38.76 -2.21 34.71
CA GLU A 213 -39.75 -3.24 34.33
C GLU A 213 -40.70 -2.82 33.19
N PHE A 214 -41.07 -1.54 33.14
CA PHE A 214 -41.99 -0.99 32.13
C PHE A 214 -41.40 -0.87 30.71
N TYR A 215 -40.08 -1.05 30.56
CA TYR A 215 -39.38 -1.05 29.27
C TYR A 215 -38.82 -2.42 28.87
N GLN A 216 -38.72 -3.39 29.78
CA GLN A 216 -38.10 -4.70 29.54
C GLN A 216 -38.71 -5.50 28.38
N LYS A 217 -40.01 -5.29 28.09
CA LYS A 217 -40.73 -5.99 27.02
C LYS A 217 -40.84 -5.21 25.71
N LYS A 218 -40.27 -4.00 25.63
CA LYS A 218 -40.30 -3.21 24.39
C LYS A 218 -39.26 -3.73 23.41
N MET A 219 -39.72 -4.07 22.21
CA MET A 219 -38.89 -4.53 21.09
C MET A 219 -38.84 -3.44 20.03
N VAL A 220 -37.67 -3.19 19.47
CA VAL A 220 -37.47 -2.23 18.38
C VAL A 220 -37.16 -2.99 17.10
N SER A 221 -37.77 -2.54 16.01
CA SER A 221 -37.44 -3.05 14.68
C SER A 221 -36.11 -2.47 14.21
N LYS A 222 -35.12 -3.32 13.97
CA LYS A 222 -33.88 -2.93 13.30
C LYS A 222 -34.13 -2.96 11.79
N THR A 223 -33.82 -1.86 11.11
CA THR A 223 -33.70 -1.82 9.65
C THR A 223 -32.21 -1.89 9.30
N PRO A 224 -31.68 -3.03 8.82
CA PRO A 224 -30.32 -3.08 8.31
C PRO A 224 -30.30 -2.50 6.89
N ASN A 225 -29.22 -1.80 6.53
CA ASN A 225 -29.04 -1.33 5.15
C ASN A 225 -28.89 -2.47 4.12
N ILE A 226 -28.81 -3.77 4.50
CA ILE A 226 -28.48 -4.86 3.53
C ILE A 226 -29.22 -6.23 3.71
N SER A 227 -29.99 -6.55 4.78
CA SER A 227 -30.74 -7.86 4.85
C SER A 227 -31.81 -7.88 6.00
N PRO A 228 -32.69 -8.90 6.18
CA PRO A 228 -34.09 -8.69 6.61
C PRO A 228 -34.27 -8.20 8.05
N LYS A 229 -35.40 -7.51 8.28
CA LYS A 229 -35.81 -6.88 9.54
C LYS A 229 -35.72 -7.87 10.71
N SER A 230 -34.79 -7.63 11.63
CA SER A 230 -34.72 -8.32 12.92
C SER A 230 -35.35 -7.45 14.01
N ARG A 231 -36.08 -8.06 14.95
CA ARG A 231 -36.56 -7.39 16.17
C ARG A 231 -35.58 -7.66 17.27
N VAL A 232 -35.15 -6.60 17.94
CA VAL A 232 -34.23 -6.70 19.07
C VAL A 232 -34.84 -5.99 20.29
N PRO A 233 -34.49 -6.41 21.51
CA PRO A 233 -34.85 -5.66 22.71
C PRO A 233 -34.43 -4.19 22.57
N PHE A 234 -35.21 -3.28 23.16
CA PHE A 234 -34.99 -1.82 23.09
C PHE A 234 -33.56 -1.37 23.46
N PHE A 235 -32.81 -2.22 24.17
CA PHE A 235 -31.45 -1.97 24.63
C PHE A 235 -30.41 -2.98 24.12
N SER A 236 -30.64 -3.65 22.99
CA SER A 236 -29.63 -4.57 22.46
C SER A 236 -28.48 -3.80 21.78
N GLU A 237 -27.24 -4.08 22.15
CA GLU A 237 -26.03 -3.50 21.55
C GLU A 237 -25.82 -3.84 20.07
N HIS A 238 -26.64 -4.74 19.52
CA HIS A 238 -26.57 -5.11 18.11
C HIS A 238 -26.74 -3.92 17.15
N PHE A 239 -27.13 -2.72 17.60
CA PHE A 239 -27.14 -1.53 16.74
C PHE A 239 -25.74 -1.06 16.29
N PHE A 240 -24.68 -1.39 17.04
CA PHE A 240 -23.32 -0.87 16.81
C PHE A 240 -22.26 -1.93 16.46
N ARG A 241 -22.61 -3.22 16.48
CA ARG A 241 -21.76 -4.35 16.05
C ARG A 241 -21.91 -4.66 14.56
#